data_AF-A0A2A2C551-F1
#
_entry.id   AF-A0A2A2C551-F1
#
_cell.length_a   1.000
_cell.length_b   1.000
_cell.length_c   1.000
_cell.angle_alpha   90.00
_cell.angle_beta   90.00
_cell.angle_gamma   90.00
#
_symmetry.space_group_name_H-M   'P 1'
#
loop_
_entity.id
_entity.type
_entity.pdbx_description
1 polymer ?
#
loop_
_entity_poly.entity_id
_entity_poly.type
_entity_poly.pdbx_seq_one_letter_code
_entity_poly.pdbx_strand_id
1 'polypeptide(L)'
;MTELSKNSCFSTIHLMIIKELRLERGVHQGVLAQAAGKTPNAWTKIENGQSVLTVDALFGACSALNISPMNFMLLVEKLIPEFNRCGYYFFPGTIDQDEDNLLPLMLSYFNSKGFEALRNRPFERISISSMGFSFGGGFPVTPTAVMYCCNEAYRHWVDNGADMDNRDYLESSTGLGRFLMSEETKKPSF
;
A
#
# COMPACT_ATOMS: atom_id res chain seq x y z
N MET A 1 -4.35 28.04 8.76
CA MET A 1 -4.72 26.70 9.26
C MET A 1 -3.43 25.92 9.41
N THR A 2 -3.03 25.61 10.64
CA THR A 2 -1.98 24.62 10.88
C THR A 2 -2.49 23.30 10.32
N GLU A 3 -1.90 22.81 9.21
CA GLU A 3 -2.11 21.42 8.83
C GLU A 3 -1.75 20.57 10.04
N LEU A 4 -2.69 19.73 10.48
CA LEU A 4 -2.42 18.75 11.52
C LEU A 4 -1.34 17.82 10.95
N SER A 5 -0.11 17.93 11.46
CA SER A 5 1.01 17.05 11.11
C SER A 5 0.55 15.60 11.20
N LYS A 6 0.63 14.85 10.09
CA LYS A 6 0.32 13.42 10.11
C LYS A 6 1.59 12.69 10.55
N ASN A 7 1.55 12.05 11.70
CA ASN A 7 2.70 11.32 12.24
C ASN A 7 2.57 9.83 11.90
N SER A 8 3.70 9.16 11.70
CA SER A 8 3.78 7.72 11.51
C SER A 8 5.17 7.24 11.95
N CYS A 9 5.34 5.93 12.18
CA CYS A 9 6.66 5.35 12.35
C CYS A 9 7.15 4.60 11.10
N PHE A 10 8.47 4.42 10.98
CA PHE A 10 9.03 3.61 9.88
C PHE A 10 8.51 2.17 9.90
N SER A 11 8.18 1.61 11.07
CA SER A 11 7.65 0.24 11.17
C SER A 11 6.36 0.08 10.36
N THR A 12 5.46 1.07 10.37
CA THR A 12 4.23 1.06 9.58
C THR A 12 4.48 0.92 8.08
N ILE A 13 5.53 1.55 7.54
CA ILE A 13 5.94 1.37 6.13
C ILE A 13 6.40 -0.07 5.85
N HIS A 14 7.17 -0.66 6.75
CA HIS A 14 7.63 -2.05 6.61
C HIS A 14 6.42 -3.00 6.62
N LEU A 15 5.50 -2.81 7.56
CA LEU A 15 4.29 -3.63 7.67
C LEU A 15 3.38 -3.48 6.44
N MET A 16 3.23 -2.27 5.91
CA MET A 16 2.48 -2.02 4.67
C MET A 16 3.05 -2.82 3.50
N ILE A 17 4.37 -2.80 3.29
CA ILE A 17 5.02 -3.54 2.21
C ILE A 17 4.87 -5.05 2.42
N ILE A 18 5.10 -5.54 3.64
CA ILE A 18 4.94 -6.97 3.98
C ILE A 18 3.52 -7.44 3.66
N LYS A 19 2.51 -6.69 4.10
CA LYS A 19 1.10 -7.04 3.92
C LYS A 19 0.67 -6.98 2.45
N GLU A 20 1.11 -5.96 1.71
CA GLU A 20 0.90 -5.83 0.27
C GLU A 20 1.46 -7.04 -0.48
N LEU A 21 2.75 -7.34 -0.29
CA LEU A 21 3.43 -8.44 -0.98
C LEU A 21 2.83 -9.79 -0.61
N ARG A 22 2.44 -9.98 0.66
CA ARG A 22 1.79 -11.21 1.12
C ARG A 22 0.46 -11.44 0.40
N LEU A 23 -0.40 -10.42 0.36
CA LEU A 23 -1.72 -10.53 -0.25
C LEU A 23 -1.65 -10.65 -1.78
N GLU A 24 -0.74 -9.91 -2.41
CA GLU A 24 -0.45 -9.98 -3.85
C GLU A 24 0.03 -11.38 -4.26
N ARG A 25 0.94 -11.98 -3.48
CA ARG A 25 1.51 -13.30 -3.77
C ARG A 25 0.67 -14.47 -3.23
N GLY A 26 -0.46 -14.18 -2.58
CA GLY A 26 -1.32 -15.21 -1.98
C GLY A 26 -0.65 -16.02 -0.86
N VAL A 27 0.36 -15.45 -0.18
CA VAL A 27 1.07 -16.16 0.88
C VAL A 27 0.24 -16.14 2.16
N HIS A 28 0.03 -17.31 2.75
CA HIS A 28 -0.72 -17.44 3.99
C HIS A 28 0.08 -16.91 5.19
N GLN A 29 -0.59 -16.25 6.16
CA GLN A 29 0.08 -15.69 7.36
C GLN A 29 0.90 -16.73 8.14
N GLY A 30 0.44 -17.99 8.19
CA GLY A 30 1.16 -19.08 8.84
C GLY A 30 2.54 -19.37 8.22
N VAL A 31 2.71 -19.12 6.92
CA VAL A 31 4.02 -19.29 6.24
C VAL A 31 4.99 -18.20 6.68
N LEU A 32 4.54 -16.94 6.77
CA LEU A 32 5.37 -15.85 7.29
C LEU A 32 5.71 -16.08 8.76
N ALA A 33 4.74 -16.53 9.55
CA ALA A 33 4.97 -16.85 10.96
C ALA A 33 6.08 -17.91 11.12
N GLN A 34 6.00 -19.00 10.36
CA GLN A 34 7.01 -20.06 10.39
C GLN A 34 8.39 -19.53 9.98
N ALA A 35 8.48 -18.78 8.88
CA ALA A 35 9.76 -18.24 8.38
C ALA A 35 10.37 -17.19 9.33
N ALA A 36 9.54 -16.44 10.05
CA ALA A 36 9.96 -15.47 11.05
C ALA A 36 10.23 -16.08 12.44
N GLY A 37 10.08 -17.40 12.60
CA GLY A 37 10.23 -18.08 13.89
C GLY A 37 9.19 -17.64 14.93
N LYS A 38 7.97 -17.32 14.50
CA LYS A 38 6.84 -16.86 15.31
C LYS A 38 5.66 -17.83 15.25
N THR A 39 4.78 -17.75 16.25
CA THR A 39 3.45 -18.38 16.15
C THR A 39 2.56 -17.56 15.22
N PRO A 40 1.53 -18.16 14.58
CA PRO A 40 0.58 -17.42 13.73
C PRO A 40 -0.03 -16.20 14.44
N ASN A 41 -0.46 -16.36 15.69
CA ASN A 41 -1.01 -15.27 16.49
C ASN A 41 0.00 -14.13 16.75
N ALA A 42 1.26 -14.48 17.05
CA ALA A 42 2.32 -13.48 17.23
C ALA A 42 2.60 -12.73 15.92
N TRP A 43 2.61 -13.43 14.77
CA TRP A 43 2.77 -12.81 13.47
C TRP A 43 1.60 -11.88 13.13
N THR A 44 0.35 -12.29 13.38
CA THR A 44 -0.83 -11.44 13.17
C THR A 44 -0.74 -10.14 13.96
N LYS A 45 -0.26 -10.18 15.22
CA LYS A 45 -0.04 -8.98 16.02
C LYS A 45 1.05 -8.07 15.42
N ILE A 46 2.16 -8.65 14.97
CA ILE A 46 3.23 -7.90 14.30
C ILE A 46 2.69 -7.23 13.02
N GLU A 47 2.04 -8.00 12.16
CA GLU A 47 1.51 -7.51 10.87
C GLU A 47 0.46 -6.40 11.04
N ASN A 48 -0.26 -6.40 12.16
CA ASN A 48 -1.24 -5.37 12.49
C ASN A 48 -0.66 -4.19 13.33
N GLY A 49 0.65 -4.13 13.52
CA GLY A 49 1.31 -3.05 14.28
C GLY A 49 1.12 -3.13 15.80
N GLN A 50 0.55 -4.22 16.31
CA GLN A 50 0.31 -4.43 17.75
C GLN A 50 1.54 -5.02 18.48
N SER A 51 2.60 -5.35 17.74
CA SER A 51 3.84 -5.90 18.28
C SER A 51 5.01 -5.49 17.39
N VAL A 52 6.19 -5.35 18.01
CA VAL A 52 7.40 -4.90 17.32
C VAL A 52 7.83 -5.89 16.23
N LEU A 53 8.07 -5.38 15.02
CA LEU A 53 8.74 -6.10 13.96
C LEU A 53 10.25 -6.14 14.23
N THR A 54 10.78 -7.28 14.66
CA THR A 54 12.22 -7.46 14.83
C THR A 54 12.93 -7.67 13.50
N VAL A 55 14.23 -7.41 13.44
CA VAL A 55 15.04 -7.61 12.22
C VAL A 55 15.00 -9.07 11.76
N ASP A 56 15.12 -10.03 12.68
CA ASP A 56 15.01 -11.47 12.33
C ASP A 56 13.65 -11.81 11.71
N ALA A 57 12.57 -11.24 12.26
CA ALA A 57 11.22 -11.44 11.74
C ALA A 57 11.05 -10.80 10.35
N LEU A 58 11.65 -9.63 10.12
CA LEU A 58 11.69 -8.98 8.81
C LEU A 58 12.43 -9.84 7.78
N PHE A 59 13.61 -10.38 8.11
CA PHE A 59 14.37 -11.24 7.20
C PHE A 59 13.63 -12.55 6.90
N GLY A 60 12.98 -13.15 7.91
CA GLY A 60 12.09 -14.29 7.72
C GLY A 60 10.92 -13.98 6.77
N ALA A 61 10.30 -12.81 6.93
CA ALA A 61 9.23 -12.35 6.04
C ALA A 61 9.73 -12.13 4.61
N CYS A 62 10.89 -11.48 4.41
CA CYS A 62 11.52 -11.30 3.11
C CYS A 62 11.75 -12.65 2.40
N SER A 63 12.24 -13.65 3.14
CA SER A 63 12.43 -15.02 2.63
C SER A 63 11.11 -15.66 2.21
N ALA A 64 10.08 -15.65 3.07
CA ALA A 64 8.76 -16.21 2.77
C ALA A 64 8.07 -15.50 1.59
N LEU A 65 8.35 -14.21 1.42
CA LEU A 65 7.81 -13.41 0.33
C LEU A 65 8.62 -13.55 -0.96
N ASN A 66 9.79 -14.20 -0.97
CA ASN A 66 10.69 -14.25 -2.11
C ASN A 66 11.12 -12.85 -2.61
N ILE A 67 11.53 -11.98 -1.67
CA ILE A 67 12.14 -10.68 -1.96
C ILE A 67 13.46 -10.56 -1.20
N SER A 68 14.50 -10.04 -1.85
CA SER A 68 15.76 -9.79 -1.16
C SER A 68 15.59 -8.63 -0.16
N PRO A 69 16.26 -8.65 1.00
CA PRO A 69 16.23 -7.53 1.94
C PRO A 69 16.64 -6.19 1.31
N MET A 70 17.61 -6.20 0.38
CA MET A 70 18.00 -5.02 -0.39
C MET A 70 16.82 -4.44 -1.18
N ASN A 71 16.12 -5.28 -1.97
CA ASN A 71 14.98 -4.83 -2.76
C ASN A 71 13.82 -4.37 -1.88
N PHE A 72 13.62 -5.03 -0.73
CA PHE A 72 12.64 -4.61 0.25
C PHE A 72 12.94 -3.20 0.78
N MET A 73 14.19 -2.93 1.20
CA MET A 73 14.59 -1.61 1.69
C MET A 73 14.50 -0.53 0.60
N LEU A 74 14.78 -0.88 -0.66
CA LEU A 74 14.56 0.04 -1.78
C LEU A 74 13.09 0.45 -1.92
N LEU A 75 12.13 -0.44 -1.64
CA LEU A 75 10.71 -0.09 -1.59
C LEU A 75 10.41 0.86 -0.43
N VAL A 76 10.99 0.62 0.76
CA VAL A 76 10.85 1.52 1.93
C VAL A 76 11.33 2.92 1.58
N GLU A 77 12.54 3.05 1.02
CA GLU A 77 13.15 4.33 0.63
C GLU A 77 12.32 5.09 -0.41
N LYS A 78 11.67 4.37 -1.33
CA LYS A 78 10.78 4.96 -2.34
C LYS A 78 9.43 5.37 -1.76
N LEU A 79 8.90 4.67 -0.77
CA LEU A 79 7.57 4.94 -0.21
C LEU A 79 7.55 6.16 0.72
N ILE A 80 8.63 6.37 1.47
CA ILE A 80 8.79 7.51 2.39
C ILE A 80 8.52 8.86 1.69
N PRO A 81 9.19 9.23 0.58
CA PRO A 81 8.96 10.51 -0.07
C PRO A 81 7.54 10.65 -0.66
N GLU A 82 6.89 9.56 -1.06
CA GLU A 82 5.48 9.61 -1.50
C GLU A 82 4.56 10.04 -0.34
N PHE A 83 4.75 9.45 0.84
CA PHE A 83 3.99 9.84 2.03
C PHE A 83 4.36 11.23 2.56
N ASN A 84 5.63 11.62 2.48
CA ASN A 84 6.05 12.97 2.87
C ASN A 84 5.34 14.05 2.03
N ARG A 85 5.11 13.80 0.73
CA ARG A 85 4.32 14.72 -0.13
C ARG A 85 2.86 14.84 0.31
N CYS A 86 2.34 13.86 1.04
CA CYS A 86 0.99 13.88 1.62
C CYS A 86 0.93 14.45 3.04
N GLY A 87 2.03 15.02 3.54
CA GLY A 87 2.13 15.63 4.86
C GLY A 87 2.44 14.66 6.01
N TYR A 88 2.92 13.44 5.70
CA TYR A 88 3.37 12.50 6.74
C TYR A 88 4.80 12.78 7.18
N TYR A 89 5.06 12.62 8.48
CA TYR A 89 6.38 12.68 9.09
C TYR A 89 6.67 11.35 9.79
N PHE A 90 7.84 10.77 9.49
CA PHE A 90 8.24 9.45 10.00
C PHE A 90 9.24 9.55 11.14
N PHE A 91 8.93 8.89 12.24
CA PHE A 91 9.78 8.83 13.43
C PHE A 91 10.44 7.45 13.57
N PRO A 92 11.71 7.40 14.04
CA PRO A 92 12.34 6.16 14.45
C PRO A 92 11.74 5.65 15.76
N GLY A 93 11.62 4.33 15.89
CA GLY A 93 11.05 3.67 17.08
C GLY A 93 9.55 3.40 16.96
N THR A 94 8.97 2.94 18.06
CA THR A 94 7.52 2.78 18.23
C THR A 94 6.93 4.08 18.74
N ILE A 95 5.92 4.59 18.03
CA ILE A 95 5.03 5.64 18.52
C ILE A 95 3.74 4.99 19.01
N ASP A 96 2.99 5.70 19.85
CA ASP A 96 1.71 5.20 20.31
C ASP A 96 0.76 5.03 19.12
N GLN A 97 -0.08 3.99 19.16
CA GLN A 97 -0.98 3.67 18.06
C GLN A 97 -1.94 4.82 17.72
N ASP A 98 -2.33 5.60 18.73
CA ASP A 98 -3.20 6.78 18.57
C ASP A 98 -2.46 7.98 17.94
N GLU A 99 -1.12 7.95 17.94
CA GLU A 99 -0.26 8.94 17.29
C GLU A 99 0.14 8.52 15.86
N ASP A 100 0.06 7.23 15.51
CA ASP A 100 0.31 6.75 14.15
C ASP A 100 -0.93 6.94 13.27
N ASN A 101 -0.94 8.01 12.48
CA ASN A 101 -2.05 8.31 11.58
C ASN A 101 -2.09 7.41 10.34
N LEU A 102 -1.02 6.70 10.01
CA LEU A 102 -0.92 5.88 8.81
C LEU A 102 -1.39 4.44 9.06
N LEU A 103 -1.02 3.86 10.20
CA LEU A 103 -1.36 2.48 10.56
C LEU A 103 -2.86 2.15 10.45
N PRO A 104 -3.80 2.95 11.01
CA PRO A 104 -5.23 2.65 10.89
C PRO A 104 -5.72 2.70 9.43
N LEU A 105 -5.15 3.59 8.61
CA LEU A 105 -5.52 3.71 7.19
C LEU A 105 -4.97 2.56 6.37
N MET A 106 -3.72 2.16 6.62
CA MET A 106 -3.13 0.96 6.05
C MET A 106 -4.00 -0.27 6.37
N LEU A 107 -4.40 -0.44 7.63
CA LEU A 107 -5.27 -1.55 8.04
C LEU A 107 -6.63 -1.48 7.36
N SER A 108 -7.23 -0.30 7.26
CA SER A 108 -8.54 -0.11 6.63
C SER A 108 -8.49 -0.44 5.14
N TYR A 109 -7.44 0.00 4.43
CA TYR A 109 -7.22 -0.32 3.02
C TYR A 109 -7.25 -1.84 2.78
N PHE A 110 -6.41 -2.61 3.47
CA PHE A 110 -6.31 -4.05 3.26
C PHE A 110 -7.54 -4.85 3.70
N ASN A 111 -8.42 -4.25 4.50
CA ASN A 111 -9.69 -4.86 4.93
C ASN A 111 -10.90 -4.28 4.17
N SER A 112 -10.69 -3.34 3.25
CA SER A 112 -11.77 -2.65 2.53
C SER A 112 -12.39 -3.56 1.47
N LYS A 113 -13.67 -3.32 1.15
CA LYS A 113 -14.36 -4.01 0.04
C LYS A 113 -13.68 -3.73 -1.30
N GLY A 114 -13.21 -2.50 -1.51
CA GLY A 114 -12.54 -2.11 -2.74
C GLY A 114 -11.20 -2.78 -2.92
N PHE A 115 -10.44 -3.08 -1.86
CA PHE A 115 -9.22 -3.87 -2.00
C PHE A 115 -9.50 -5.25 -2.59
N GLU A 116 -10.52 -5.96 -2.09
CA GLU A 116 -10.90 -7.27 -2.65
C GLU A 116 -11.41 -7.17 -4.09
N ALA A 117 -12.15 -6.10 -4.43
CA ALA A 117 -12.58 -5.85 -5.80
C ALA A 117 -11.38 -5.58 -6.74
N LEU A 118 -10.46 -4.71 -6.30
CA LEU A 118 -9.26 -4.29 -7.03
C LEU A 118 -8.21 -5.40 -7.14
N ARG A 119 -8.21 -6.36 -6.21
CA ARG A 119 -7.29 -7.51 -6.24
C ARG A 119 -7.40 -8.30 -7.55
N ASN A 120 -8.59 -8.32 -8.16
CA ASN A 120 -8.86 -8.99 -9.43
C ASN A 120 -8.76 -8.05 -10.65
N ARG A 121 -8.34 -6.78 -10.48
CA ARG A 121 -8.25 -5.76 -11.53
C ARG A 121 -6.82 -5.20 -11.65
N PRO A 122 -5.89 -5.94 -12.29
CA PRO A 122 -4.46 -5.62 -12.28
C PRO A 122 -4.09 -4.30 -12.97
N PHE A 123 -4.94 -3.75 -13.84
CA PHE A 123 -4.70 -2.46 -14.50
C PHE A 123 -5.17 -1.25 -13.67
N GLU A 124 -5.96 -1.48 -12.63
CA GLU A 124 -6.48 -0.43 -11.74
C GLU A 124 -5.74 -0.42 -10.39
N ARG A 125 -5.25 -1.58 -9.95
CA ARG A 125 -4.44 -1.71 -8.73
C ARG A 125 -2.96 -1.64 -9.06
N ILE A 126 -2.31 -0.59 -8.59
CA ILE A 126 -0.86 -0.46 -8.67
C ILE A 126 -0.26 -0.96 -7.37
N SER A 127 0.44 -2.09 -7.45
CA SER A 127 1.15 -2.65 -6.30
C SER A 127 2.35 -1.78 -5.91
N ILE A 128 2.66 -1.76 -4.62
CA ILE A 128 3.92 -1.20 -4.10
C ILE A 128 5.14 -1.88 -4.75
N SER A 129 5.02 -3.16 -5.12
CA SER A 129 6.08 -3.91 -5.82
C SER A 129 6.45 -3.31 -7.18
N SER A 130 5.54 -2.54 -7.79
CA SER A 130 5.73 -1.87 -9.08
C SER A 130 6.42 -0.50 -8.96
N MET A 131 6.74 -0.03 -7.75
CA MET A 131 7.39 1.27 -7.57
C MET A 131 8.75 1.35 -8.25
N GLY A 132 8.88 2.33 -9.15
CA GLY A 132 10.06 2.54 -9.98
C GLY A 132 9.99 1.87 -11.36
N PHE A 133 8.89 1.17 -11.68
CA PHE A 133 8.53 0.88 -13.06
C PHE A 133 7.69 2.03 -13.62
N SER A 134 8.15 2.63 -14.71
CA SER A 134 7.38 3.61 -15.47
C SER A 134 6.69 2.89 -16.62
N PHE A 135 5.37 2.71 -16.55
CA PHE A 135 4.59 2.26 -17.70
C PHE A 135 4.51 3.40 -18.73
N GLY A 136 4.77 3.08 -20.00
CA GLY A 136 4.56 3.92 -21.19
C GLY A 136 4.53 5.44 -20.98
N GLY A 137 5.71 6.08 -20.88
CA GLY A 137 5.82 7.56 -20.95
C GLY A 137 6.52 8.26 -19.79
N GLY A 138 7.05 7.53 -18.81
CA GLY A 138 7.95 8.10 -17.79
C GLY A 138 7.26 8.75 -16.59
N PHE A 139 5.93 8.63 -16.45
CA PHE A 139 5.24 9.13 -15.26
C PHE A 139 5.41 8.16 -14.09
N PRO A 140 5.88 8.62 -12.92
CA PRO A 140 5.91 7.79 -11.72
C PRO A 140 4.48 7.45 -11.33
N VAL A 141 4.22 6.16 -11.11
CA VAL A 141 2.89 5.68 -10.73
C VAL A 141 2.82 5.56 -9.22
N THR A 142 1.88 6.28 -8.60
CA THR A 142 1.65 6.23 -7.15
C THR A 142 0.91 4.93 -6.80
N PRO A 143 1.42 4.09 -5.86
CA PRO A 143 0.73 2.88 -5.45
C PRO A 143 -0.67 3.14 -4.91
N THR A 144 -1.59 2.22 -5.16
CA THR A 144 -3.00 2.33 -4.72
C THR A 144 -3.12 2.50 -3.20
N ALA A 145 -2.26 1.82 -2.43
CA ALA A 145 -2.21 1.96 -0.97
C ALA A 145 -1.86 3.39 -0.52
N VAL A 146 -0.95 4.07 -1.23
CA VAL A 146 -0.58 5.47 -0.95
C VAL A 146 -1.75 6.38 -1.30
N MET A 147 -2.37 6.19 -2.46
CA MET A 147 -3.55 6.96 -2.87
C MET A 147 -4.67 6.87 -1.82
N TYR A 148 -4.95 5.67 -1.32
CA TYR A 148 -5.92 5.45 -0.24
C TYR A 148 -5.57 6.22 1.03
N CYS A 149 -4.30 6.18 1.46
CA CYS A 149 -3.88 6.82 2.70
C CYS A 149 -3.74 8.35 2.60
N CYS A 150 -3.62 8.89 1.39
CA CYS A 150 -3.38 10.30 1.13
C CYS A 150 -4.61 11.08 0.66
N ASN A 151 -5.55 10.45 -0.05
CA ASN A 151 -6.69 11.11 -0.70
C ASN A 151 -8.01 10.57 -0.12
N GLU A 152 -8.77 11.44 0.54
CA GLU A 152 -10.04 11.10 1.18
C GLU A 152 -11.12 10.66 0.18
N ALA A 153 -11.25 11.34 -0.95
CA ALA A 153 -12.21 10.96 -1.99
C ALA A 153 -11.88 9.58 -2.58
N TYR A 154 -10.60 9.31 -2.85
CA TYR A 154 -10.14 8.00 -3.34
C TYR A 154 -10.41 6.90 -2.33
N ARG A 155 -10.09 7.13 -1.05
CA ARG A 155 -10.41 6.21 0.04
C ARG A 155 -11.89 5.91 0.14
N HIS A 156 -12.74 6.93 0.09
CA HIS A 156 -14.19 6.74 0.11
C HIS A 156 -14.66 5.86 -1.06
N TRP A 157 -14.12 6.06 -2.27
CA TRP A 157 -14.41 5.20 -3.41
C TRP A 157 -13.97 3.73 -3.19
N VAL A 158 -12.76 3.51 -2.65
CA VAL A 158 -12.28 2.17 -2.29
C VAL A 158 -13.14 1.53 -1.20
N ASP A 159 -13.50 2.26 -0.15
CA ASP A 159 -14.33 1.75 0.95
C ASP A 159 -15.74 1.34 0.46
N ASN A 160 -16.25 2.02 -0.58
CA ASN A 160 -17.51 1.71 -1.26
C ASN A 160 -17.38 0.62 -2.34
N GLY A 161 -16.29 -0.15 -2.36
CA GLY A 161 -16.16 -1.32 -3.22
C GLY A 161 -15.46 -1.09 -4.55
N ALA A 162 -14.88 0.11 -4.76
CA ALA A 162 -14.18 0.45 -6.00
C ALA A 162 -15.05 0.23 -7.26
N ASP A 163 -16.30 0.71 -7.21
CA ASP A 163 -17.25 0.54 -8.31
C ASP A 163 -16.85 1.35 -9.55
N MET A 164 -16.95 0.74 -10.72
CA MET A 164 -16.52 1.31 -12.01
C MET A 164 -17.48 2.39 -12.51
N ASP A 165 -18.75 2.29 -12.11
CA ASP A 165 -19.82 3.19 -12.53
C ASP A 165 -19.82 4.53 -11.76
N ASN A 166 -19.00 4.63 -10.71
CA ASN A 166 -18.89 5.82 -9.85
C ASN A 166 -17.47 6.44 -9.89
N ARG A 167 -16.88 6.51 -11.09
CA ARG A 167 -15.50 6.99 -11.32
C ARG A 167 -15.37 8.52 -11.47
N ASP A 168 -16.47 9.27 -11.38
CA ASP A 168 -16.48 10.74 -11.48
C ASP A 168 -15.47 11.44 -10.53
N TYR A 169 -15.05 10.77 -9.45
CA TYR A 169 -14.06 11.26 -8.48
C TYR A 169 -12.59 11.06 -8.88
N LEU A 170 -12.28 10.14 -9.83
CA LEU A 170 -10.93 9.92 -10.35
C LEU A 170 -10.53 10.97 -11.41
N GLU A 171 -11.50 11.64 -12.04
CA GLU A 171 -11.31 12.59 -13.13
C GLU A 171 -10.53 13.85 -12.72
N SER A 172 -10.56 14.22 -11.44
CA SER A 172 -9.94 15.45 -10.94
C SER A 172 -8.60 15.27 -10.25
N SER A 173 -8.19 14.04 -9.91
CA SER A 173 -7.11 13.83 -8.92
C SER A 173 -5.98 12.88 -9.31
N THR A 174 -6.05 12.18 -10.46
CA THR A 174 -4.99 11.21 -10.83
C THR A 174 -4.65 11.19 -12.31
N GLY A 175 -3.35 11.07 -12.63
CA GLY A 175 -2.87 10.83 -13.99
C GLY A 175 -3.35 9.50 -14.60
N LEU A 176 -3.87 8.57 -13.78
CA LEU A 176 -4.46 7.31 -14.22
C LEU A 176 -5.73 7.50 -15.06
N GLY A 177 -6.55 8.50 -14.73
CA GLY A 177 -7.73 8.84 -15.52
C GLY A 177 -7.38 9.21 -16.97
N ARG A 178 -6.21 9.84 -17.18
CA ARG A 178 -5.72 10.16 -18.54
C ARG A 178 -5.18 8.95 -19.30
N PHE A 179 -4.57 7.97 -18.61
CA PHE A 179 -3.94 6.82 -19.27
C PHE A 179 -4.99 5.81 -19.77
N LEU A 180 -5.98 5.47 -18.94
CA LEU A 180 -7.05 4.52 -19.31
C LEU A 180 -7.93 5.07 -20.45
N MET A 181 -8.14 6.39 -20.51
CA MET A 181 -8.89 7.05 -21.58
C MET A 181 -8.18 6.99 -22.96
N SER A 182 -6.87 6.72 -22.99
CA SER A 182 -6.13 6.62 -24.27
C SER A 182 -6.36 5.30 -25.00
N GLU A 183 -6.80 4.25 -24.29
CA GLU A 183 -7.09 2.94 -24.87
C GLU A 183 -8.54 2.80 -25.37
N GLU A 184 -9.49 3.57 -24.83
CA GLU A 184 -10.91 3.46 -25.22
C GLU A 184 -11.28 4.22 -26.52
N THR A 185 -10.42 5.09 -27.05
CA THR A 185 -10.72 5.89 -28.26
C THR A 185 -10.37 5.24 -29.61
N LYS A 186 -10.49 3.92 -29.75
CA LYS A 186 -10.51 3.28 -31.09
C LYS A 186 -11.54 2.16 -31.18
N LYS A 187 -12.83 2.51 -31.15
CA LYS A 187 -13.82 1.74 -31.91
C LYS A 187 -13.79 2.22 -33.36
N PRO A 188 -13.57 1.34 -34.35
CA PRO A 188 -13.64 1.72 -35.74
C PRO A 188 -15.11 2.02 -36.08
N SER A 189 -15.38 3.22 -36.55
CA SER A 189 -16.63 3.58 -37.20
C SER A 189 -16.71 2.83 -38.53
N PHE A 190 -17.71 1.94 -38.67
CA PHE A 190 -18.20 1.47 -39.96
C PHE A 190 -18.96 2.59 -40.67
#